data_AF-A0A7S0GS21-F1
#
_entry.id   AF-A0A7S0GS21-F1
#
_cell.length_a   1.000
_cell.length_b   1.000
_cell.length_c   1.000
_cell.angle_alpha   90.00
_cell.angle_beta   90.00
_cell.angle_gamma   90.00
#
_symmetry.space_group_name_H-M   'P 1'
#
loop_
_entity.id
_entity.type
_entity.pdbx_description
1 polymer ?
#
loop_
_entity_poly.entity_id
_entity_poly.type
_entity_poly.pdbx_seq_one_letter_code
_entity_poly.pdbx_strand_id
1 'polypeptide(L)'
;RVDAFRYDDAVAAYDAAIEAGGASAGGALFGRANAFEGKALLSLRGGGSLDSSAADALYAAAVRDYTACLDLRDTKTEQGRSQTSSSSSSASIVVFERAQALRALRRWREARLDYEDASALFLAAKDKKRADIAAAQAAFAAFEEGDLSYAIKSLETLARRLYSSDVRAALAAAYYRSGDAARAEDAWLGLCELRDAMCGKYNDTEWLVEYRRWTPGLAGAMQDFLAMR
;
A
#
# COMPACT_ATOMS: atom_id res chain seq x y z
N ARG A 1 -10.75 6.70 -28.30
CA ARG A 1 -11.31 5.82 -27.25
C ARG A 1 -10.56 4.49 -27.36
N VAL A 2 -9.31 4.48 -26.92
CA VAL A 2 -8.35 3.37 -27.00
C VAL A 2 -7.87 3.17 -25.57
N ASP A 3 -7.68 1.91 -25.17
CA ASP A 3 -7.50 1.37 -23.79
C ASP A 3 -8.79 0.95 -23.08
N ALA A 4 -9.51 0.01 -23.70
CA ALA A 4 -10.23 -0.97 -22.90
C ALA A 4 -9.18 -1.91 -22.30
N PHE A 5 -8.82 -1.72 -21.03
CA PHE A 5 -7.91 -2.61 -20.33
C PHE A 5 -8.41 -4.06 -20.47
N ARG A 6 -7.66 -4.89 -21.19
CA ARG A 6 -8.01 -6.30 -21.49
C ARG A 6 -7.67 -7.21 -20.32
N TYR A 7 -8.12 -6.85 -19.11
CA TYR A 7 -7.78 -7.60 -17.91
C TYR A 7 -8.34 -9.03 -17.93
N ASP A 8 -9.51 -9.25 -18.54
CA ASP A 8 -10.07 -10.59 -18.69
C ASP A 8 -9.18 -11.50 -19.55
N ASP A 9 -8.66 -10.97 -20.66
CA ASP A 9 -7.72 -11.69 -21.51
C ASP A 9 -6.38 -11.95 -20.79
N ALA A 10 -5.93 -10.99 -19.99
CA ALA A 10 -4.72 -11.14 -19.18
C ALA A 10 -4.88 -12.25 -18.14
N VAL A 11 -6.01 -12.27 -17.41
CA VAL A 11 -6.31 -13.32 -16.43
C VAL A 11 -6.34 -14.68 -17.11
N ALA A 12 -7.05 -14.83 -18.24
CA ALA A 12 -7.10 -16.09 -18.97
C ALA A 12 -5.73 -16.57 -19.48
N ALA A 13 -4.87 -15.65 -19.94
CA ALA A 13 -3.52 -15.97 -20.35
C ALA A 13 -2.65 -16.45 -19.17
N TYR A 14 -2.78 -15.81 -18.00
CA TYR A 14 -2.05 -16.24 -16.82
C TYR A 14 -2.60 -17.54 -16.23
N ASP A 15 -3.91 -17.79 -16.28
CA ASP A 15 -4.52 -19.07 -15.91
C ASP A 15 -3.88 -20.22 -16.69
N ALA A 16 -3.84 -20.11 -18.01
CA ALA A 16 -3.21 -21.10 -18.87
C ALA A 16 -1.71 -21.31 -18.56
N ALA A 17 -0.99 -20.22 -18.24
CA ALA A 17 0.42 -20.31 -17.86
C ALA A 17 0.64 -20.98 -16.49
N ILE A 18 -0.27 -20.79 -15.55
CA ILE A 18 -0.24 -21.43 -14.22
C ILE A 18 -0.55 -22.92 -14.36
N GLU A 19 -1.55 -23.28 -15.15
CA GLU A 19 -1.93 -24.67 -15.43
C GLU A 19 -0.81 -25.44 -16.15
N ALA A 20 -0.13 -24.80 -17.11
CA ALA A 20 1.04 -25.38 -17.77
C ALA A 20 2.22 -25.61 -16.81
N GLY A 21 2.28 -24.85 -15.70
CA GLY A 21 3.30 -24.97 -14.66
C GLY A 21 4.71 -24.58 -15.11
N GLY A 22 5.71 -25.00 -14.33
CA GLY A 22 7.12 -24.82 -14.66
C GLY A 22 7.78 -23.57 -14.06
N ALA A 23 8.91 -23.15 -14.63
CA ALA A 23 9.78 -22.13 -14.04
C ALA A 23 9.12 -20.74 -13.94
N SER A 24 8.16 -20.45 -14.84
CA SER A 24 7.44 -19.17 -14.95
C SER A 24 6.21 -19.05 -14.02
N ALA A 25 5.80 -20.12 -13.33
CA ALA A 25 4.56 -20.14 -12.55
C ALA A 25 4.46 -18.97 -11.54
N GLY A 26 5.55 -18.63 -10.85
CA GLY A 26 5.57 -17.49 -9.92
C GLY A 26 5.35 -16.13 -10.60
N GLY A 27 5.87 -15.94 -11.81
CA GLY A 27 5.65 -14.72 -12.59
C GLY A 27 4.22 -14.64 -13.13
N ALA A 28 3.63 -15.78 -13.50
CA ALA A 28 2.24 -15.85 -13.94
C ALA A 28 1.26 -15.54 -12.78
N LEU A 29 1.51 -16.07 -11.57
CA LEU A 29 0.75 -15.74 -10.37
C LEU A 29 0.82 -14.23 -10.06
N PHE A 30 2.03 -13.65 -10.05
CA PHE A 30 2.20 -12.21 -9.82
C PHE A 30 1.46 -11.38 -10.88
N GLY A 31 1.53 -11.77 -12.15
CA GLY A 31 0.81 -11.11 -13.24
C GLY A 31 -0.71 -11.18 -13.10
N ARG A 32 -1.24 -12.36 -12.73
CA ARG A 32 -2.68 -12.57 -12.53
C ARG A 32 -3.20 -11.76 -11.34
N ALA A 33 -2.43 -11.69 -10.25
CA ALA A 33 -2.76 -10.85 -9.10
C ALA A 33 -2.91 -9.36 -9.49
N ASN A 34 -1.94 -8.81 -10.22
CA ASN A 34 -2.01 -7.43 -10.71
C ASN A 34 -3.22 -7.20 -11.64
N ALA A 35 -3.58 -8.20 -12.46
CA ALA A 35 -4.75 -8.12 -13.33
C ALA A 35 -6.06 -8.10 -12.52
N PHE A 36 -6.16 -8.90 -11.44
CA PHE A 36 -7.30 -8.85 -10.54
C PHE A 36 -7.45 -7.49 -9.85
N GLU A 37 -6.36 -6.88 -9.36
CA GLU A 37 -6.40 -5.54 -8.78
C GLU A 37 -6.85 -4.48 -9.80
N GLY A 38 -6.35 -4.57 -11.04
CA GLY A 38 -6.79 -3.71 -12.14
C GLY A 38 -8.30 -3.82 -12.42
N LYS A 39 -8.85 -5.04 -12.43
CA LYS A 39 -10.30 -5.27 -12.55
C LYS A 39 -11.07 -4.67 -11.38
N ALA A 40 -10.57 -4.83 -10.15
CA ALA A 40 -11.20 -4.29 -8.96
C ALA A 40 -11.27 -2.76 -9.00
N LEU A 41 -10.19 -2.10 -9.41
CA LEU A 41 -10.16 -0.64 -9.59
C LEU A 41 -11.12 -0.18 -10.70
N LEU A 42 -11.21 -0.92 -11.81
CA LEU A 42 -12.14 -0.60 -12.89
C LEU A 42 -13.59 -0.73 -12.43
N SER A 43 -13.94 -1.75 -11.65
CA SER A 43 -15.30 -1.92 -11.13
C SER A 43 -15.69 -0.80 -10.16
N LEU A 44 -14.74 -0.29 -9.37
CA LEU A 44 -14.97 0.82 -8.45
C LEU A 44 -15.17 2.18 -9.17
N ARG A 45 -14.46 2.42 -10.29
CA ARG A 45 -14.56 3.68 -11.06
C ARG A 45 -15.80 3.79 -11.95
N GLY A 46 -16.48 2.68 -12.22
CA GLY A 46 -17.60 2.59 -13.17
C GLY A 46 -18.91 3.27 -12.74
N GLY A 47 -18.98 3.93 -11.58
CA GLY A 47 -20.09 4.79 -11.18
C GLY A 47 -21.42 4.08 -10.85
N GLY A 48 -21.48 2.75 -10.96
CA GLY A 48 -22.55 1.96 -10.35
C GLY A 48 -22.17 1.64 -8.91
N SER A 49 -23.14 1.58 -8.02
CA SER A 49 -23.08 0.82 -6.77
C SER A 49 -22.80 -0.67 -7.08
N LEU A 50 -21.64 -0.97 -7.65
CA LEU A 50 -21.13 -2.30 -7.87
C LEU A 50 -20.52 -2.70 -6.55
N ASP A 51 -21.38 -3.32 -5.76
CA ASP A 51 -21.11 -4.11 -4.57
C ASP A 51 -19.60 -4.27 -4.30
N SER A 52 -19.12 -3.65 -3.21
CA SER A 52 -17.74 -3.82 -2.76
C SER A 52 -17.37 -5.31 -2.69
N SER A 53 -18.33 -6.22 -2.51
CA SER A 53 -18.09 -7.66 -2.55
C SER A 53 -17.39 -8.16 -3.82
N ALA A 54 -17.68 -7.58 -5.00
CA ALA A 54 -17.07 -8.01 -6.26
C ALA A 54 -15.61 -7.55 -6.37
N ALA A 55 -15.33 -6.29 -6.00
CA ALA A 55 -13.97 -5.78 -5.89
C ALA A 55 -13.18 -6.55 -4.81
N ASP A 56 -13.81 -6.84 -3.69
CA ASP A 56 -13.23 -7.59 -2.57
C ASP A 56 -12.89 -9.01 -2.97
N ALA A 57 -13.76 -9.68 -3.75
CA ALA A 57 -13.47 -11.00 -4.28
C ALA A 57 -12.22 -11.00 -5.19
N LEU A 58 -12.06 -9.95 -5.99
CA LEU A 58 -10.89 -9.76 -6.86
C LEU A 58 -9.62 -9.47 -6.04
N TYR A 59 -9.66 -8.58 -5.07
CA TYR A 59 -8.53 -8.35 -4.16
C TYR A 59 -8.18 -9.60 -3.35
N ALA A 60 -9.17 -10.37 -2.89
CA ALA A 60 -8.94 -11.64 -2.20
C ALA A 60 -8.27 -12.67 -3.13
N ALA A 61 -8.62 -12.69 -4.42
CA ALA A 61 -7.93 -13.51 -5.42
C ALA A 61 -6.47 -13.05 -5.62
N ALA A 62 -6.22 -11.75 -5.70
CA ALA A 62 -4.86 -11.21 -5.78
C ALA A 62 -4.01 -11.60 -4.57
N VAL A 63 -4.54 -11.49 -3.35
CA VAL A 63 -3.83 -11.91 -2.11
C VAL A 63 -3.47 -13.40 -2.15
N ARG A 64 -4.36 -14.27 -2.64
CA ARG A 64 -4.06 -15.71 -2.80
C ARG A 64 -2.92 -15.93 -3.79
N ASP A 65 -2.92 -15.22 -4.91
CA ASP A 65 -1.89 -15.36 -5.95
C ASP A 65 -0.53 -14.83 -5.50
N TYR A 66 -0.48 -13.68 -4.81
CA TYR A 66 0.75 -13.19 -4.21
C TYR A 66 1.30 -14.16 -3.15
N THR A 67 0.43 -14.77 -2.36
CA THR A 67 0.83 -15.75 -1.34
C THR A 67 1.42 -16.99 -2.00
N ALA A 68 0.74 -17.56 -3.00
CA ALA A 68 1.26 -18.68 -3.78
C ALA A 68 2.58 -18.33 -4.49
N CYS A 69 2.73 -17.08 -4.95
CA CYS A 69 3.99 -16.59 -5.52
C CYS A 69 5.13 -16.62 -4.51
N LEU A 70 4.88 -16.22 -3.25
CA LEU A 70 5.87 -16.25 -2.16
C LEU A 70 6.21 -17.70 -1.75
N ASP A 71 5.21 -18.56 -1.57
CA ASP A 71 5.41 -19.96 -1.20
C ASP A 71 6.28 -20.72 -2.24
N LEU A 72 6.06 -20.45 -3.53
CA LEU A 72 6.88 -21.03 -4.60
C LEU A 72 8.34 -20.55 -4.59
N ARG A 73 8.62 -19.38 -4.00
CA ARG A 73 9.99 -18.86 -3.88
C ARG A 73 10.70 -19.48 -2.69
N ASP A 74 10.00 -19.63 -1.57
CA ASP A 74 10.55 -20.21 -0.34
C ASP A 74 10.93 -21.66 -0.58
N THR A 75 10.03 -22.44 -1.20
CA THR A 75 10.32 -23.83 -1.62
C THR A 75 11.51 -23.94 -2.58
N LYS A 76 11.68 -23.03 -3.54
CA LYS A 76 12.85 -23.01 -4.43
C LYS A 76 14.15 -22.68 -3.69
N THR A 77 14.07 -21.80 -2.69
CA THR A 77 15.20 -21.41 -1.84
C THR A 77 15.64 -22.58 -0.97
N GLU A 78 14.69 -23.28 -0.35
CA GLU A 78 14.94 -24.52 0.41
C GLU A 78 15.57 -25.62 -0.45
N GLN A 79 15.17 -25.73 -1.72
CA GLN A 79 15.73 -26.67 -2.69
C GLN A 79 17.09 -26.25 -3.28
N GLY A 80 17.70 -25.16 -2.79
CA GLY A 80 19.02 -24.69 -3.23
C GLY A 80 19.07 -24.19 -4.68
N ARG A 81 17.92 -23.89 -5.30
CA ARG A 81 17.85 -23.39 -6.68
C ARG A 81 18.04 -21.87 -6.68
N SER A 82 19.21 -21.40 -7.15
CA SER A 82 19.51 -19.96 -7.26
C SER A 82 18.52 -19.27 -8.22
N GLN A 83 17.83 -18.25 -7.71
CA GLN A 83 16.99 -17.38 -8.54
C GLN A 83 17.88 -16.37 -9.27
N THR A 84 18.01 -16.49 -10.59
CA THR A 84 18.71 -15.50 -11.41
C THR A 84 17.95 -14.16 -11.36
N SER A 85 18.69 -13.08 -11.13
CA SER A 85 18.23 -11.76 -10.70
C SER A 85 17.56 -10.91 -11.79
N SER A 86 16.67 -11.47 -12.60
CA SER A 86 16.00 -10.72 -13.69
C SER A 86 14.47 -10.77 -13.69
N SER A 87 13.82 -11.42 -12.73
CA SER A 87 12.35 -11.40 -12.66
C SER A 87 11.85 -10.07 -12.09
N SER A 88 10.91 -9.44 -12.78
CA SER A 88 10.09 -8.27 -12.40
C SER A 88 9.36 -8.35 -11.05
N SER A 89 9.57 -9.43 -10.28
CA SER A 89 8.88 -9.78 -9.05
C SER A 89 9.91 -10.23 -8.03
N SER A 90 10.70 -9.32 -7.44
CA SER A 90 11.50 -9.64 -6.25
C SER A 90 10.57 -9.85 -5.05
N ALA A 91 10.99 -10.62 -4.03
CA ALA A 91 10.16 -10.86 -2.83
C ALA A 91 9.65 -9.54 -2.22
N SER A 92 10.50 -8.51 -2.18
CA SER A 92 10.12 -7.16 -1.72
C SER A 92 8.93 -6.56 -2.47
N ILE A 93 8.86 -6.72 -3.79
CA ILE A 93 7.76 -6.21 -4.61
C ILE A 93 6.51 -7.05 -4.35
N VAL A 94 6.63 -8.38 -4.35
CA VAL A 94 5.47 -9.26 -4.16
C VAL A 94 4.80 -9.03 -2.80
N VAL A 95 5.59 -8.91 -1.72
CA VAL A 95 5.06 -8.61 -0.38
C VAL A 95 4.41 -7.22 -0.35
N PHE A 96 5.03 -6.21 -0.97
CA PHE A 96 4.46 -4.86 -1.02
C PHE A 96 3.11 -4.82 -1.76
N GLU A 97 3.00 -5.49 -2.91
CA GLU A 97 1.73 -5.56 -3.66
C GLU A 97 0.66 -6.35 -2.88
N ARG A 98 1.03 -7.44 -2.19
CA ARG A 98 0.11 -8.15 -1.29
C ARG A 98 -0.43 -7.24 -0.19
N ALA A 99 0.42 -6.39 0.39
CA ALA A 99 0.00 -5.39 1.36
C ALA A 99 -1.02 -4.40 0.78
N GLN A 100 -0.85 -3.97 -0.48
CA GLN A 100 -1.81 -3.08 -1.15
C GLN A 100 -3.18 -3.74 -1.33
N ALA A 101 -3.22 -5.01 -1.74
CA ALA A 101 -4.46 -5.77 -1.85
C ALA A 101 -5.12 -6.01 -0.48
N LEU A 102 -4.34 -6.31 0.56
CA LEU A 102 -4.84 -6.43 1.94
C LEU A 102 -5.39 -5.10 2.48
N ARG A 103 -4.72 -3.99 2.19
CA ARG A 103 -5.16 -2.62 2.49
C ARG A 103 -6.51 -2.35 1.81
N ALA A 104 -6.64 -2.70 0.52
CA ALA A 104 -7.91 -2.56 -0.19
C ALA A 104 -9.02 -3.37 0.48
N LEU A 105 -8.72 -4.54 1.04
CA LEU A 105 -9.62 -5.40 1.83
C LEU A 105 -9.90 -4.92 3.27
N ARG A 106 -9.35 -3.78 3.69
CA ARG A 106 -9.40 -3.30 5.09
C ARG A 106 -8.83 -4.31 6.10
N ARG A 107 -7.94 -5.21 5.65
CA ARG A 107 -7.22 -6.17 6.50
C ARG A 107 -5.97 -5.49 7.06
N TRP A 108 -6.18 -4.43 7.82
CA TRP A 108 -5.14 -3.45 8.20
C TRP A 108 -3.96 -4.06 8.92
N ARG A 109 -4.22 -4.96 9.88
CA ARG A 109 -3.16 -5.66 10.63
C ARG A 109 -2.25 -6.48 9.71
N GLU A 110 -2.83 -7.21 8.76
CA GLU A 110 -2.06 -8.04 7.83
C GLU A 110 -1.32 -7.17 6.81
N ALA A 111 -1.97 -6.11 6.30
CA ALA A 111 -1.32 -5.14 5.43
C ALA A 111 -0.12 -4.46 6.12
N ARG A 112 -0.26 -4.10 7.40
CA ARG A 112 0.83 -3.53 8.21
C ARG A 112 2.02 -4.48 8.27
N LEU A 113 1.81 -5.76 8.62
CA LEU A 113 2.88 -6.75 8.71
C LEU A 113 3.59 -6.92 7.36
N ASP A 114 2.84 -7.02 6.25
CA ASP A 114 3.45 -7.10 4.92
C ASP A 114 4.21 -5.82 4.55
N TYR A 115 3.71 -4.63 4.89
CA TYR A 115 4.46 -3.39 4.64
C TYR A 115 5.75 -3.30 5.46
N GLU A 116 5.76 -3.78 6.70
CA GLU A 116 6.96 -3.87 7.55
C GLU A 116 7.99 -4.83 6.94
N ASP A 117 7.55 -6.01 6.51
CA ASP A 117 8.40 -7.00 5.84
C ASP A 117 8.94 -6.48 4.50
N ALA A 118 8.08 -5.86 3.68
CA ALA A 118 8.50 -5.24 2.42
C ALA A 118 9.54 -4.15 2.66
N SER A 119 9.37 -3.33 3.69
CA SER A 119 10.34 -2.30 4.08
C SER A 119 11.71 -2.90 4.40
N ALA A 120 11.74 -3.95 5.23
CA ALA A 120 12.97 -4.67 5.57
C ALA A 120 13.65 -5.27 4.33
N LEU A 121 12.88 -5.90 3.44
CA LEU A 121 13.39 -6.48 2.19
C LEU A 121 13.94 -5.41 1.23
N PHE A 122 13.27 -4.25 1.10
CA PHE A 122 13.77 -3.14 0.31
C PHE A 122 15.07 -2.57 0.87
N LEU A 123 15.21 -2.46 2.20
CA LEU A 123 16.47 -2.06 2.84
C LEU A 123 17.60 -3.05 2.56
N ALA A 124 17.33 -4.35 2.67
CA ALA A 124 18.31 -5.39 2.35
C ALA A 124 18.75 -5.30 0.87
N ALA A 125 17.83 -4.96 -0.03
CA ALA A 125 18.10 -4.69 -1.43
C ALA A 125 18.70 -3.30 -1.71
N LYS A 126 18.98 -2.50 -0.68
CA LYS A 126 19.49 -1.12 -0.76
C LYS A 126 18.56 -0.14 -1.50
N ASP A 127 17.27 -0.45 -1.63
CA ASP A 127 16.23 0.44 -2.16
C ASP A 127 15.57 1.23 -1.02
N LYS A 128 16.33 2.20 -0.49
CA LYS A 128 15.90 3.01 0.66
C LYS A 128 14.59 3.76 0.40
N LYS A 129 14.37 4.22 -0.84
CA LYS A 129 13.17 4.98 -1.20
C LYS A 129 11.91 4.12 -1.05
N ARG A 130 11.91 2.90 -1.61
CA ARG A 130 10.75 2.00 -1.47
C ARG A 130 10.58 1.51 -0.04
N ALA A 131 11.67 1.30 0.70
CA ALA A 131 11.60 0.99 2.11
C ALA A 131 10.89 2.09 2.91
N ASP A 132 11.23 3.36 2.65
CA ASP A 132 10.64 4.50 3.34
C ASP A 132 9.14 4.66 3.00
N ILE A 133 8.74 4.37 1.76
CA ILE A 133 7.34 4.33 1.34
C ILE A 133 6.58 3.20 2.07
N ALA A 134 7.15 1.99 2.10
CA ALA A 134 6.55 0.85 2.79
C ALA A 134 6.38 1.11 4.29
N ALA A 135 7.40 1.69 4.94
CA ALA A 135 7.32 2.08 6.35
C ALA A 135 6.22 3.13 6.63
N ALA A 136 6.02 4.10 5.73
CA ALA A 136 4.93 5.07 5.86
C ALA A 136 3.55 4.38 5.72
N GLN A 137 3.40 3.47 4.76
CA GLN A 137 2.16 2.71 4.56
C GLN A 137 1.86 1.76 5.73
N ALA A 138 2.88 1.16 6.36
CA ALA A 138 2.73 0.40 7.60
C ALA A 138 2.19 1.28 8.74
N ALA A 139 2.69 2.50 8.90
CA ALA A 139 2.19 3.43 9.89
C ALA A 139 0.73 3.86 9.63
N PHE A 140 0.35 4.01 8.36
CA PHE A 140 -1.04 4.31 7.99
C PHE A 140 -1.97 3.12 8.29
N ALA A 141 -1.54 1.90 8.01
CA ALA A 141 -2.30 0.70 8.36
C ALA A 141 -2.44 0.52 9.89
N ALA A 142 -1.38 0.82 10.66
CA ALA A 142 -1.45 0.83 12.13
C ALA A 142 -2.44 1.87 12.67
N PHE A 143 -2.53 3.03 12.03
CA PHE A 143 -3.53 4.05 12.36
C PHE A 143 -4.96 3.49 12.20
N GLU A 144 -5.25 2.81 11.09
CA GLU A 144 -6.57 2.19 10.85
C GLU A 144 -6.88 1.03 11.81
N GLU A 145 -5.87 0.30 12.29
CA GLU A 145 -6.01 -0.70 13.36
C GLU A 145 -6.35 -0.07 14.73
N GLY A 146 -6.15 1.25 14.89
CA GLY A 146 -6.29 1.96 16.16
C GLY A 146 -5.03 1.95 17.02
N ASP A 147 -3.91 1.39 16.53
CA ASP A 147 -2.60 1.43 17.19
C ASP A 147 -1.92 2.79 16.92
N LEU A 148 -2.53 3.85 17.47
CA LEU A 148 -2.06 5.22 17.29
C LEU A 148 -0.65 5.42 17.86
N SER A 149 -0.27 4.69 18.91
CA SER A 149 1.06 4.78 19.50
C SER A 149 2.14 4.33 18.51
N TYR A 150 1.94 3.19 17.86
CA TYR A 150 2.87 2.73 16.82
C TYR A 150 2.88 3.65 15.60
N ALA A 151 1.71 4.08 15.14
CA ALA A 151 1.59 4.97 13.99
C ALA A 151 2.37 6.27 14.21
N ILE A 152 2.15 6.93 15.37
CA ILE A 152 2.85 8.18 15.75
C ILE A 152 4.36 7.95 15.82
N LYS A 153 4.83 6.94 16.56
CA LYS A 153 6.27 6.68 16.71
C LYS A 153 6.98 6.42 15.38
N SER A 154 6.30 5.71 14.48
CA SER A 154 6.80 5.42 13.13
C SER A 154 6.87 6.70 12.29
N LEU A 155 5.82 7.51 12.32
CA LEU A 155 5.75 8.78 11.60
C LEU A 155 6.73 9.83 12.15
N GLU A 156 6.95 9.93 13.47
CA GLU A 156 7.98 10.76 14.08
C GLU A 156 9.39 10.38 13.57
N THR A 157 9.66 9.07 13.49
CA THR A 157 10.94 8.55 12.99
C THR A 157 11.14 8.87 11.52
N LEU A 158 10.09 8.72 10.70
CA LEU A 158 10.12 9.07 9.29
C LEU A 158 10.24 10.59 9.08
N ALA A 159 9.50 11.42 9.82
CA ALA A 159 9.50 12.88 9.67
C ALA A 159 10.86 13.53 9.99
N ARG A 160 11.62 12.94 10.92
CA ARG A 160 13.00 13.37 11.23
C ARG A 160 14.00 13.01 10.14
N ARG A 161 13.80 11.88 9.47
CA ARG A 161 14.73 11.33 8.46
C ARG A 161 14.41 11.79 7.04
N LEU A 162 13.15 12.11 6.77
CA LEU A 162 12.61 12.41 5.45
C LEU A 162 12.10 13.85 5.39
N TYR A 163 12.46 14.54 4.32
CA TYR A 163 11.82 15.80 3.95
C TYR A 163 10.54 15.52 3.14
N SER A 164 9.56 14.87 3.78
CA SER A 164 8.29 14.49 3.16
C SER A 164 7.13 15.23 3.80
N SER A 165 6.43 16.02 2.99
CA SER A 165 5.22 16.72 3.41
C SER A 165 4.11 15.75 3.85
N ASP A 166 3.95 14.61 3.15
CA ASP A 166 2.91 13.62 3.50
C ASP A 166 3.12 13.04 4.88
N VAL A 167 4.35 12.65 5.21
CA VAL A 167 4.66 12.03 6.50
C VAL A 167 4.39 13.03 7.64
N ARG A 168 4.73 14.31 7.44
CA ARG A 168 4.52 15.36 8.43
C ARG A 168 3.04 15.71 8.59
N ALA A 169 2.30 15.79 7.49
CA ALA A 169 0.85 15.99 7.54
C ALA A 169 0.14 14.80 8.21
N ALA A 170 0.54 13.57 7.87
CA ALA A 170 0.01 12.36 8.50
C ALA A 170 0.32 12.33 10.00
N LEU A 171 1.49 12.81 10.41
CA LEU A 171 1.87 12.92 11.81
C LEU A 171 0.96 13.92 12.56
N ALA A 172 0.64 15.07 11.95
CA ALA A 172 -0.31 16.02 12.53
C ALA A 172 -1.71 15.39 12.71
N ALA A 173 -2.23 14.72 11.69
CA ALA A 173 -3.50 13.97 11.78
C ALA A 173 -3.48 12.90 12.87
N ALA A 174 -2.36 12.17 13.00
CA ALA A 174 -2.18 11.14 14.01
C ALA A 174 -2.17 11.70 15.44
N TYR A 175 -1.47 12.81 15.67
CA TYR A 175 -1.49 13.50 16.96
C TYR A 175 -2.89 13.98 17.32
N TYR A 176 -3.58 14.63 16.38
CA TYR A 176 -4.93 15.13 16.59
C TYR A 176 -5.87 13.99 16.96
N ARG A 177 -5.84 12.89 16.20
CA ARG A 177 -6.67 11.73 16.50
C ARG A 177 -6.39 11.14 17.88
N SER A 178 -5.15 11.18 18.34
CA SER A 178 -4.77 10.72 19.70
C SER A 178 -5.16 11.68 20.83
N GLY A 179 -5.72 12.85 20.52
CA GLY A 179 -6.13 13.87 21.49
C GLY A 179 -5.04 14.88 21.83
N ASP A 180 -3.91 14.87 21.12
CA ASP A 180 -2.78 15.77 21.35
C ASP A 180 -2.80 16.93 20.34
N ALA A 181 -3.75 17.85 20.54
CA ALA A 181 -3.94 18.99 19.64
C ALA A 181 -2.69 19.89 19.57
N ALA A 182 -1.98 20.07 20.69
CA ALA A 182 -0.78 20.91 20.74
C ALA A 182 0.33 20.38 19.82
N ARG A 183 0.62 19.06 19.86
CA ARG A 183 1.61 18.47 18.94
C ARG A 183 1.10 18.39 17.51
N ALA A 184 -0.21 18.26 17.29
CA ALA A 184 -0.78 18.32 15.95
C ALA A 184 -0.55 19.70 15.30
N GLU A 185 -0.84 20.77 16.04
CA GLU A 185 -0.62 22.15 15.59
C GLU A 185 0.85 22.44 15.32
N ASP A 186 1.76 22.05 16.23
CA ASP A 186 3.21 22.25 16.05
C ASP A 186 3.74 21.51 14.82
N ALA A 187 3.34 20.26 14.63
CA ALA A 187 3.71 19.48 13.45
C ALA A 187 3.17 20.09 12.15
N TRP A 188 1.96 20.65 12.18
CA TRP A 188 1.34 21.31 11.04
C TRP A 188 2.01 22.64 10.70
N LEU A 189 2.31 23.48 11.68
CA LEU A 189 3.03 24.72 11.50
C LEU A 189 4.42 24.47 10.90
N GLY A 190 5.18 23.53 11.47
CA GLY A 190 6.50 23.15 10.96
C GLY A 190 6.46 22.53 9.55
N LEU A 191 5.33 21.96 9.13
CA LEU A 191 5.10 21.56 7.73
C LEU A 191 4.86 22.79 6.84
N CYS A 192 4.00 23.72 7.24
CA CYS A 192 3.62 24.86 6.40
C CYS A 192 4.72 25.92 6.25
N GLU A 193 5.74 25.88 7.11
CA GLU A 193 6.98 26.65 6.92
C GLU A 193 7.85 26.12 5.77
N LEU A 194 7.63 24.88 5.30
CA LEU A 194 8.36 24.34 4.16
C LEU A 194 7.84 24.97 2.86
N ARG A 195 8.75 25.57 2.07
CA ARG A 195 8.43 26.33 0.85
C ARG A 195 7.49 25.62 -0.13
N ASP A 196 7.60 24.30 -0.23
CA ASP A 196 6.91 23.48 -1.22
C ASP A 196 5.84 22.55 -0.62
N ALA A 197 5.40 22.79 0.64
CA ALA A 197 4.50 21.87 1.37
C ALA A 197 3.08 21.76 0.81
N MET A 198 2.61 22.74 0.03
CA MET A 198 1.24 22.78 -0.51
C MET A 198 0.15 22.51 0.55
N CYS A 199 0.23 23.12 1.74
CA CYS A 199 -0.67 22.82 2.87
C CYS A 199 -2.17 22.84 2.51
N GLY A 200 -2.61 23.74 1.62
CA GLY A 200 -4.01 23.79 1.17
C GLY A 200 -4.50 22.54 0.44
N LYS A 201 -3.62 21.71 -0.13
CA LYS A 201 -3.99 20.45 -0.79
C LYS A 201 -4.43 19.35 0.17
N TYR A 202 -4.07 19.42 1.45
CA TYR A 202 -4.47 18.38 2.43
C TYR A 202 -5.95 18.47 2.86
N ASN A 203 -6.68 19.50 2.43
CA ASN A 203 -8.14 19.57 2.55
C ASN A 203 -8.88 18.76 1.45
N ASP A 204 -8.15 18.24 0.45
CA ASP A 204 -8.71 17.45 -0.64
C ASP A 204 -8.62 15.94 -0.29
N THR A 205 -9.70 15.41 0.27
CA THR A 205 -9.74 14.00 0.74
C THR A 205 -9.58 13.01 -0.41
N GLU A 206 -10.17 13.29 -1.57
CA GLU A 206 -10.04 12.45 -2.76
C GLU A 206 -8.58 12.42 -3.23
N TRP A 207 -7.91 13.58 -3.24
CA TRP A 207 -6.49 13.67 -3.54
C TRP A 207 -5.63 12.85 -2.57
N LEU A 208 -5.91 12.90 -1.27
CA LEU A 208 -5.19 12.14 -0.26
C LEU A 208 -5.34 10.62 -0.46
N VAL A 209 -6.57 10.15 -0.68
CA VAL A 209 -6.85 8.72 -0.79
C VAL A 209 -6.41 8.16 -2.15
N GLU A 210 -6.73 8.83 -3.24
CA GLU A 210 -6.50 8.30 -4.59
C GLU A 210 -5.07 8.49 -5.05
N TYR A 211 -4.48 9.67 -4.81
CA TYR A 211 -3.18 10.05 -5.36
C TYR A 211 -2.05 9.91 -4.33
N ARG A 212 -2.26 10.36 -3.08
CA ARG A 212 -1.26 10.21 -2.02
C ARG A 212 -1.30 8.85 -1.33
N ARG A 213 -2.30 8.01 -1.66
CA ARG A 213 -2.47 6.66 -1.10
C ARG A 213 -2.57 6.65 0.42
N TRP A 214 -3.15 7.71 1.01
CA TRP A 214 -3.51 7.70 2.42
C TRP A 214 -4.63 6.69 2.67
N THR A 215 -4.72 6.17 3.88
CA THR A 215 -5.86 5.36 4.29
C THR A 215 -7.06 6.27 4.62
N PRO A 216 -8.31 5.79 4.47
CA PRO A 216 -9.50 6.63 4.62
C PRO A 216 -9.65 7.27 6.01
N GLY A 217 -9.37 6.54 7.08
CA GLY A 217 -9.44 7.04 8.46
C GLY A 217 -8.38 8.10 8.74
N LEU A 218 -7.16 7.92 8.23
CA LEU A 218 -6.10 8.92 8.37
C LEU A 218 -6.44 10.22 7.61
N ALA A 219 -6.97 10.09 6.39
CA ALA A 219 -7.44 11.25 5.63
C ALA A 219 -8.62 11.95 6.34
N GLY A 220 -9.54 11.18 6.94
CA GLY A 220 -10.63 11.70 7.78
C GLY A 220 -10.11 12.48 8.99
N ALA A 221 -9.16 11.92 9.73
CA ALA A 221 -8.54 12.61 10.87
C ALA A 221 -7.81 13.89 10.48
N MET A 222 -7.26 13.94 9.27
CA MET A 222 -6.71 15.19 8.71
C MET A 222 -7.81 16.23 8.49
N GLN A 223 -8.98 15.83 7.97
CA GLN A 223 -10.10 16.75 7.82
C GLN A 223 -10.64 17.23 9.16
N ASP A 224 -10.73 16.34 10.16
CA ASP A 224 -11.17 16.71 11.50
C ASP A 224 -10.21 17.73 12.14
N PHE A 225 -8.91 17.51 12.00
CA PHE A 225 -7.88 18.46 12.44
C PHE A 225 -8.02 19.82 11.76
N LEU A 226 -8.11 19.85 10.42
CA LEU A 226 -8.23 21.10 9.65
C LEU A 226 -9.53 21.85 9.95
N ALA A 227 -10.59 21.14 10.28
CA ALA A 227 -11.88 21.69 10.66
C ALA A 227 -12.00 21.99 12.17
N MET A 228 -10.98 21.65 12.97
CA MET A 228 -10.96 21.74 14.44
C MET A 228 -12.17 21.04 15.10
N ARG A 229 -12.50 19.82 14.63
CA ARG A 229 -13.67 19.02 15.03
C ARG A 229 -13.35 17.90 16.01
#